data_AF-A0A7S2ELR4-F1
#
_entry.id   AF-A0A7S2ELR4-F1
#
_cell.length_a   1.000
_cell.length_b   1.000
_cell.length_c   1.000
_cell.angle_alpha   90.00
_cell.angle_beta   90.00
_cell.angle_gamma   90.00
#
_symmetry.space_group_name_H-M   'P 1'
#
loop_
_entity.id
_entity.type
_entity.pdbx_description
1 polymer ?
#
loop_
_entity_poly.entity_id
_entity_poly.type
_entity_poly.pdbx_seq_one_letter_code
_entity_poly.pdbx_strand_id
1 'polypeptide(L)'
;MSRVAYGEGVTAQMREDFLVKYGCSAYTDEILAYLVENLAFQRGIIEVGAGNGQWARALSDRYDEHIQKPEQREQIRKNFDFILPYDDKTSLPLSPQIYHKHTKPAALYFHPDVRTSDSANSMLRKWENRGRVLLLVYPPPGPMALETVKTYVNVCPERNDLVVYVGEGKGGANGNDELFDYWLNSGEWAVVKIMDVRPSPGGKGFEKMFVLKRVRTGEESV
;
A
#
# COMPACT_ATOMS: atom_id res chain seq x y z
N MET A 1 -0.66 -29.30 -18.11
CA MET A 1 0.07 -28.06 -18.44
C MET A 1 0.08 -27.00 -17.31
N SER A 2 -0.69 -27.13 -16.21
CA SER A 2 -0.74 -26.08 -15.15
C SER A 2 0.41 -26.11 -14.13
N ARG A 3 1.07 -27.25 -13.90
CA ARG A 3 2.06 -27.41 -12.82
C ARG A 3 3.33 -26.57 -13.01
N VAL A 4 3.74 -26.33 -14.26
CA VAL A 4 4.92 -25.51 -14.61
C VAL A 4 4.64 -24.01 -14.41
N ALA A 5 3.45 -23.55 -14.79
CA ALA A 5 3.08 -22.13 -14.70
C ALA A 5 2.61 -21.70 -13.30
N TYR A 6 1.95 -22.61 -12.55
CA TYR A 6 1.24 -22.25 -11.33
C TYR A 6 1.86 -22.83 -10.05
N GLY A 7 2.65 -23.90 -10.14
CA GLY A 7 3.11 -24.68 -8.99
C GLY A 7 2.20 -25.88 -8.72
N GLU A 8 2.65 -26.77 -7.84
CA GLU A 8 1.88 -27.96 -7.47
C GLU A 8 0.68 -27.57 -6.60
N GLY A 9 -0.51 -28.07 -6.94
CA GLY A 9 -1.75 -27.77 -6.22
C GLY A 9 -2.35 -26.37 -6.49
N VAL A 10 -1.75 -25.56 -7.37
CA VAL A 10 -2.25 -24.21 -7.69
C VAL A 10 -2.97 -24.20 -9.03
N THR A 11 -4.19 -23.66 -9.05
CA THR A 11 -4.97 -23.46 -10.27
C THR A 11 -4.93 -22.00 -10.73
N ALA A 12 -5.26 -21.76 -12.00
CA ALA A 12 -5.42 -20.40 -12.52
C ALA A 12 -6.53 -19.64 -11.75
N GLN A 13 -7.63 -20.32 -11.41
CA GLN A 13 -8.73 -19.75 -10.63
C GLN A 13 -8.27 -19.28 -9.25
N MET A 14 -7.43 -20.06 -8.55
CA MET A 14 -6.90 -19.66 -7.25
C MET A 14 -6.08 -18.37 -7.33
N ARG A 15 -5.31 -18.19 -8.42
CA ARG A 15 -4.56 -16.93 -8.64
C ARG A 15 -5.50 -15.78 -8.97
N GLU A 16 -6.50 -16.00 -9.82
CA GLU A 16 -7.49 -14.98 -10.16
C GLU A 16 -8.25 -14.51 -8.90
N ASP A 17 -8.74 -15.45 -8.08
CA ASP A 17 -9.43 -15.16 -6.83
C ASP A 17 -8.55 -14.39 -5.85
N PHE A 18 -7.25 -14.71 -5.81
CA PHE A 18 -6.28 -13.97 -5.01
C PHE A 18 -6.11 -12.53 -5.52
N LEU A 19 -5.88 -12.34 -6.83
CA LEU A 19 -5.73 -11.02 -7.44
C LEU A 19 -7.00 -10.17 -7.24
N VAL A 20 -8.17 -10.76 -7.42
CA VAL A 20 -9.47 -10.11 -7.20
C VAL A 20 -9.58 -9.60 -5.77
N LYS A 21 -9.23 -10.41 -4.77
CA LYS A 21 -9.38 -10.03 -3.37
C LYS A 21 -8.28 -9.09 -2.87
N TYR A 22 -7.04 -9.30 -3.30
CA TYR A 22 -5.85 -8.72 -2.66
C TYR A 22 -5.02 -7.83 -3.59
N GLY A 23 -5.22 -7.92 -4.90
CA GLY A 23 -4.26 -7.35 -5.85
C GLY A 23 -2.98 -8.18 -5.88
N CYS A 24 -1.84 -7.51 -6.10
CA CYS A 24 -0.55 -8.20 -6.28
C CYS A 24 0.05 -8.75 -4.98
N SER A 25 -0.29 -8.18 -3.82
CA SER A 25 0.18 -8.66 -2.51
C SER A 25 -0.95 -8.59 -1.50
N ALA A 26 -1.08 -9.60 -0.65
CA ALA A 26 -2.19 -9.68 0.31
C ALA A 26 -1.87 -9.05 1.65
N TYR A 27 -2.92 -8.78 2.41
CA TYR A 27 -2.84 -8.34 3.79
C TYR A 27 -3.36 -9.44 4.73
N THR A 28 -3.06 -9.29 6.01
CA THR A 28 -3.70 -10.03 7.11
C THR A 28 -4.49 -9.09 7.99
N ASP A 29 -5.38 -9.62 8.83
CA ASP A 29 -6.15 -8.79 9.77
C ASP A 29 -5.25 -8.09 10.78
N GLU A 30 -4.10 -8.68 11.13
CA GLU A 30 -3.09 -8.08 11.99
C GLU A 30 -2.38 -6.91 11.32
N ILE A 31 -2.08 -7.01 10.01
CA ILE A 31 -1.52 -5.90 9.25
C ILE A 31 -2.53 -4.73 9.21
N LEU A 32 -3.78 -5.01 8.87
CA LEU A 32 -4.82 -3.96 8.82
C LEU A 32 -5.00 -3.29 10.19
N ALA A 33 -5.07 -4.08 11.26
CA ALA A 33 -5.12 -3.57 12.64
C ALA A 33 -3.94 -2.64 12.92
N TYR A 34 -2.73 -3.10 12.65
CA TYR A 34 -1.52 -2.35 12.95
C TYR A 34 -1.44 -1.03 12.16
N LEU A 35 -1.77 -1.05 10.87
CA LEU A 35 -1.78 0.15 10.05
C LEU A 35 -2.82 1.17 10.53
N VAL A 36 -4.04 0.70 10.83
CA VAL A 36 -5.15 1.56 11.25
C VAL A 36 -4.94 2.10 12.66
N GLU A 37 -4.66 1.22 13.61
CA GLU A 37 -4.74 1.51 15.05
C GLU A 37 -3.43 2.08 15.60
N ASN A 38 -2.28 1.62 15.10
CA ASN A 38 -0.98 2.00 15.65
C ASN A 38 -0.25 3.07 14.83
N LEU A 39 -0.47 3.13 13.51
CA LEU A 39 0.32 4.01 12.63
C LEU A 39 -0.44 5.19 12.07
N ALA A 40 -1.62 4.94 11.48
CA ALA A 40 -2.25 5.92 10.61
C ALA A 40 -3.52 6.55 11.19
N PHE A 41 -4.02 6.13 12.36
CA PHE A 41 -5.32 6.57 12.89
C PHE A 41 -5.58 8.09 12.79
N GLN A 42 -4.59 8.90 13.16
CA GLN A 42 -4.66 10.37 13.15
C GLN A 42 -4.05 11.02 11.90
N ARG A 43 -3.27 10.26 11.14
CA ARG A 43 -2.47 10.79 10.01
C ARG A 43 -3.14 10.52 8.68
N GLY A 44 -3.82 9.38 8.55
CA GLY A 44 -4.30 8.84 7.30
C GLY A 44 -3.16 8.28 6.46
N ILE A 45 -3.53 7.67 5.34
CA ILE A 45 -2.63 6.97 4.43
C ILE A 45 -2.75 7.61 3.05
N ILE A 46 -1.65 7.64 2.31
CA ILE A 46 -1.68 7.77 0.86
C ILE A 46 -1.17 6.45 0.29
N GLU A 47 -1.89 5.89 -0.67
CA GLU A 47 -1.46 4.70 -1.39
C GLU A 47 -1.06 5.12 -2.81
N VAL A 48 0.17 4.79 -3.22
CA VAL A 48 0.65 5.05 -4.58
C VAL A 48 0.86 3.72 -5.29
N GLY A 49 0.26 3.58 -6.48
CA GLY A 49 0.18 2.31 -7.19
C GLY A 49 -0.98 1.44 -6.68
N ALA A 50 -2.10 2.06 -6.34
CA ALA A 50 -3.22 1.41 -5.67
C ALA A 50 -3.95 0.37 -6.53
N GLY A 51 -3.72 0.34 -7.84
CA GLY A 51 -4.42 -0.53 -8.79
C GLY A 51 -5.94 -0.32 -8.77
N ASN A 52 -6.68 -1.36 -8.40
CA ASN A 52 -8.14 -1.27 -8.19
C ASN A 52 -8.52 -0.93 -6.73
N GLY A 53 -7.54 -0.65 -5.88
CA GLY A 53 -7.73 -0.18 -4.51
C GLY A 53 -8.09 -1.26 -3.51
N GLN A 54 -7.59 -2.50 -3.67
CA GLN A 54 -7.89 -3.59 -2.74
C GLN A 54 -7.41 -3.30 -1.31
N TRP A 55 -6.21 -2.73 -1.17
CA TRP A 55 -5.68 -2.29 0.13
C TRP A 55 -6.45 -1.09 0.67
N ALA A 56 -6.68 -0.06 -0.15
CA ALA A 56 -7.53 1.07 0.22
C ALA A 56 -8.91 0.64 0.73
N ARG A 57 -9.56 -0.31 0.06
CA ARG A 57 -10.85 -0.83 0.50
C ARG A 57 -10.76 -1.48 1.88
N ALA A 58 -9.81 -2.40 2.05
CA ALA A 58 -9.65 -3.13 3.31
C ALA A 58 -9.28 -2.21 4.49
N LEU A 59 -8.45 -1.21 4.24
CA LEU A 59 -8.04 -0.21 5.23
C LEU A 59 -9.18 0.73 5.60
N SER A 60 -9.98 1.18 4.63
CA SER A 60 -11.20 1.97 4.89
C SER A 60 -12.20 1.18 5.73
N ASP A 61 -12.50 -0.07 5.34
CA ASP A 61 -13.44 -0.93 6.08
C ASP A 61 -12.95 -1.14 7.52
N ARG A 62 -11.66 -1.43 7.73
CA ARG A 62 -11.08 -1.57 9.08
C ARG A 62 -11.12 -0.27 9.88
N TYR A 63 -10.85 0.88 9.24
CA TYR A 63 -10.92 2.18 9.91
C TYR A 63 -12.34 2.49 10.38
N ASP A 64 -13.36 2.18 9.57
CA ASP A 64 -14.75 2.34 9.96
C ASP A 64 -15.12 1.43 11.12
N GLU A 65 -14.70 0.16 11.11
CA GLU A 65 -14.89 -0.77 12.21
C GLU A 65 -14.28 -0.24 13.52
N HIS A 66 -13.09 0.35 13.44
CA HIS A 66 -12.40 0.92 14.59
C HIS A 66 -13.11 2.17 15.16
N ILE A 67 -13.78 2.97 14.33
CA ILE A 67 -14.60 4.09 14.81
C ILE A 67 -15.90 3.53 15.41
N GLN A 68 -16.00 3.53 16.73
CA GLN A 68 -17.05 2.81 17.47
C GLN A 68 -18.48 3.37 17.30
N LYS A 69 -18.66 4.65 16.90
CA LYS A 69 -19.99 5.29 16.84
C LYS A 69 -20.40 5.72 15.43
N PRO A 70 -21.58 5.30 14.91
CA PRO A 70 -22.07 5.69 13.58
C PRO A 70 -22.13 7.21 13.37
N GLU A 71 -22.62 7.98 14.35
CA GLU A 71 -22.65 9.45 14.23
C GLU A 71 -21.25 10.10 14.12
N GLN A 72 -20.24 9.50 14.75
CA GLN A 72 -18.86 9.96 14.65
C GLN A 72 -18.25 9.60 13.29
N ARG A 73 -18.60 8.43 12.71
CA ARG A 73 -18.13 8.00 11.39
C ARG A 73 -18.49 9.00 10.31
N GLU A 74 -19.75 9.43 10.24
CA GLU A 74 -20.19 10.34 9.19
C GLU A 74 -19.53 11.72 9.32
N GLN A 75 -19.40 12.23 10.54
CA GLN A 75 -18.75 13.52 10.80
C GLN A 75 -17.24 13.49 10.50
N ILE A 76 -16.55 12.39 10.82
CA ILE A 76 -15.13 12.20 10.50
C ILE A 76 -14.96 12.13 8.98
N ARG A 77 -15.74 11.31 8.28
CA ARG A 77 -15.65 11.15 6.82
C ARG A 77 -15.89 12.45 6.05
N LYS A 78 -16.74 13.34 6.56
CA LYS A 78 -16.96 14.67 5.94
C LYS A 78 -15.71 15.55 5.98
N ASN A 79 -14.82 15.35 6.94
CA ASN A 79 -13.66 16.21 7.18
C ASN A 79 -12.32 15.53 6.92
N PHE A 80 -12.32 14.21 6.76
CA PHE A 80 -11.11 13.40 6.70
C PHE A 80 -11.32 12.10 5.93
N ASP A 81 -10.70 12.02 4.76
CA ASP A 81 -10.52 10.76 4.05
C ASP A 81 -9.37 10.00 4.72
N PHE A 82 -9.63 8.80 5.26
CA PHE A 82 -8.58 8.02 5.94
C PHE A 82 -7.48 7.59 4.98
N ILE A 83 -7.83 7.12 3.78
CA ILE A 83 -6.88 6.69 2.75
C ILE A 83 -7.14 7.43 1.44
N LEU A 84 -6.05 7.88 0.81
CA LEU A 84 -6.04 8.52 -0.49
C LEU A 84 -5.32 7.62 -1.49
N PRO A 85 -6.03 6.74 -2.21
CA PRO A 85 -5.43 5.85 -3.19
C PRO A 85 -5.27 6.51 -4.56
N TYR A 86 -4.06 6.38 -5.11
CA TYR A 86 -3.70 6.90 -6.41
C TYR A 86 -3.09 5.81 -7.30
N ASP A 87 -3.46 5.85 -8.58
CA ASP A 87 -2.93 4.94 -9.60
C ASP A 87 -2.97 5.60 -10.99
N ASP A 88 -2.03 5.26 -11.87
CA ASP A 88 -2.00 5.75 -13.25
C ASP A 88 -2.82 4.86 -14.21
N LYS A 89 -3.27 3.69 -13.74
CA LYS A 89 -4.08 2.67 -14.43
C LYS A 89 -3.44 2.12 -15.70
N THR A 90 -2.15 2.34 -15.92
CA THR A 90 -1.42 1.90 -17.11
C THR A 90 -1.12 0.40 -17.07
N SER A 91 -0.94 -0.15 -15.86
CA SER A 91 -0.45 -1.52 -15.64
C SER A 91 -1.28 -2.24 -14.57
N LEU A 92 -2.60 -2.31 -14.76
CA LEU A 92 -3.49 -2.98 -13.81
C LEU A 92 -3.44 -4.51 -13.96
N PRO A 93 -3.33 -5.28 -12.86
CA PRO A 93 -3.39 -6.74 -12.91
C PRO A 93 -4.78 -7.27 -13.28
N LEU A 94 -5.83 -6.49 -13.00
CA LEU A 94 -7.21 -6.82 -13.33
C LEU A 94 -7.80 -5.73 -14.24
N SER A 95 -8.29 -6.15 -15.40
CA SER A 95 -8.87 -5.25 -16.39
C SER A 95 -10.17 -4.61 -15.88
N PRO A 96 -10.29 -3.28 -15.88
CA PRO A 96 -11.54 -2.59 -15.56
C PRO A 96 -12.69 -2.90 -16.53
N GLN A 97 -12.40 -3.45 -17.72
CA GLN A 97 -13.44 -3.88 -18.66
C GLN A 97 -14.16 -5.15 -18.16
N ILE A 98 -13.44 -6.02 -17.45
CA ILE A 98 -13.97 -7.25 -16.88
C ILE A 98 -14.48 -6.98 -15.47
N TYR A 99 -13.69 -6.27 -14.65
CA TYR A 99 -13.96 -6.00 -13.25
C TYR A 99 -14.40 -4.55 -13.04
N HIS A 100 -15.58 -4.21 -13.57
CA HIS A 100 -16.16 -2.87 -13.47
C HIS A 100 -17.10 -2.70 -12.26
N LYS A 101 -17.54 -1.47 -12.00
CA LYS A 101 -18.37 -1.07 -10.84
C LYS A 101 -19.69 -1.83 -10.61
N HIS A 102 -20.16 -2.59 -11.60
CA HIS A 102 -21.40 -3.40 -11.48
C HIS A 102 -21.12 -4.88 -11.23
N THR A 103 -19.85 -5.26 -11.13
CA THR A 103 -19.44 -6.63 -10.84
C THR A 103 -19.39 -6.86 -9.33
N LYS A 104 -19.70 -8.09 -8.92
CA LYS A 104 -19.60 -8.50 -7.51
C LYS A 104 -18.19 -8.30 -6.94
N PRO A 105 -17.09 -8.65 -7.65
CA PRO A 105 -15.73 -8.30 -7.23
C PRO A 105 -15.52 -6.83 -6.92
N ALA A 106 -15.93 -5.92 -7.81
CA ALA A 106 -15.72 -4.50 -7.59
C ALA A 106 -16.48 -3.99 -6.36
N ALA A 107 -17.71 -4.45 -6.16
CA ALA A 107 -18.52 -4.07 -4.98
C ALA A 107 -17.90 -4.59 -3.66
N LEU A 108 -17.26 -5.76 -3.67
CA LEU A 108 -16.74 -6.40 -2.46
C LEU A 108 -15.31 -5.98 -2.13
N TYR A 109 -14.44 -5.84 -3.13
CA TYR A 109 -12.99 -5.78 -2.91
C TYR A 109 -12.34 -4.51 -3.41
N PHE A 110 -12.98 -3.71 -4.25
CA PHE A 110 -12.33 -2.54 -4.86
C PHE A 110 -12.72 -1.26 -4.11
N HIS A 111 -11.80 -0.30 -4.09
CA HIS A 111 -12.10 1.03 -3.55
C HIS A 111 -12.83 1.84 -4.63
N PRO A 112 -13.98 2.47 -4.32
CA PRO A 112 -14.79 3.16 -5.32
C PRO A 112 -14.14 4.43 -5.88
N ASP A 113 -13.20 5.03 -5.13
CA ASP A 113 -12.54 6.29 -5.48
C ASP A 113 -11.01 6.15 -5.59
N VAL A 114 -10.53 5.29 -6.49
CA VAL A 114 -9.10 5.28 -6.86
C VAL A 114 -8.84 6.45 -7.82
N ARG A 115 -8.12 7.45 -7.31
CA ARG A 115 -7.86 8.72 -7.98
C ARG A 115 -6.81 8.53 -9.07
N THR A 116 -7.20 8.81 -10.32
CA THR A 116 -6.26 8.76 -11.44
C THR A 116 -5.26 9.90 -11.33
N SER A 117 -3.98 9.63 -11.64
CA SER A 117 -2.99 10.68 -11.84
C SER A 117 -1.94 10.29 -12.85
N ASP A 118 -1.50 11.29 -13.62
CA ASP A 118 -0.49 11.14 -14.66
C ASP A 118 0.93 11.06 -14.09
N SER A 119 1.13 11.46 -12.83
CA SER A 119 2.41 11.25 -12.13
C SER A 119 2.29 11.18 -10.61
N ALA A 120 3.04 10.25 -10.02
CA ALA A 120 3.29 10.13 -8.58
C ALA A 120 3.72 11.47 -7.94
N ASN A 121 4.48 12.27 -8.68
CA ASN A 121 5.03 13.50 -8.14
C ASN A 121 4.01 14.63 -8.03
N SER A 122 3.05 14.70 -8.96
CA SER A 122 2.05 15.78 -8.96
C SER A 122 1.03 15.62 -7.84
N MET A 123 0.56 14.40 -7.56
CA MET A 123 -0.41 14.21 -6.48
C MET A 123 0.24 14.34 -5.10
N LEU A 124 1.48 13.83 -4.91
CA LEU A 124 2.18 13.93 -3.62
C LEU A 124 2.32 15.37 -3.13
N ARG A 125 2.40 16.35 -4.04
CA ARG A 125 2.56 17.77 -3.70
C ARG A 125 1.27 18.44 -3.21
N LYS A 126 0.12 17.78 -3.35
CA LYS A 126 -1.17 18.30 -2.89
C LYS A 126 -1.20 18.40 -1.36
N TRP A 127 -1.87 19.43 -0.84
CA TRP A 127 -1.86 19.75 0.59
C TRP A 127 -2.42 18.62 1.45
N GLU A 128 -3.48 17.96 1.00
CA GLU A 128 -4.14 16.87 1.70
C GLU A 128 -3.24 15.65 1.94
N ASN A 129 -2.13 15.53 1.20
CA ASN A 129 -1.19 14.41 1.32
C ASN A 129 -0.08 14.64 2.36
N ARG A 130 0.00 15.84 2.96
CA ARG A 130 1.05 16.19 3.93
C ARG A 130 0.78 15.56 5.30
N GLY A 131 1.81 14.95 5.87
CA GLY A 131 1.79 14.31 7.19
C GLY A 131 1.07 12.96 7.25
N ARG A 132 0.58 12.45 6.12
CA ARG A 132 0.02 11.10 6.01
C ARG A 132 1.14 10.05 6.05
N VAL A 133 0.79 8.78 6.19
CA VAL A 133 1.73 7.65 5.99
C VAL A 133 1.74 7.29 4.51
N LEU A 134 2.93 7.11 3.91
CA LEU A 134 3.05 6.61 2.55
C LEU A 134 2.93 5.08 2.53
N LEU A 135 2.02 4.54 1.74
CA LEU A 135 1.87 3.11 1.47
C LEU A 135 2.25 2.81 0.01
N LEU A 136 3.19 1.89 -0.16
CA LEU A 136 3.62 1.34 -1.44
C LEU A 136 3.35 -0.16 -1.44
N VAL A 137 2.45 -0.64 -2.30
CA VAL A 137 2.10 -2.06 -2.41
C VAL A 137 2.58 -2.59 -3.75
N TYR A 138 3.46 -3.59 -3.69
CA TYR A 138 4.03 -4.29 -4.84
C TYR A 138 4.45 -3.32 -5.95
N PRO A 139 5.30 -2.30 -5.67
CA PRO A 139 5.68 -1.37 -6.71
C PRO A 139 6.44 -2.12 -7.82
N PRO A 140 6.25 -1.75 -9.10
CA PRO A 140 7.01 -2.30 -10.20
C PRO A 140 8.52 -2.09 -9.99
N PRO A 141 9.37 -2.91 -10.63
CA PRO A 141 10.79 -2.64 -10.66
C PRO A 141 11.07 -1.30 -11.37
N GLY A 142 12.12 -0.60 -10.94
CA GLY A 142 12.54 0.67 -11.51
C GLY A 142 12.40 1.88 -10.58
N PRO A 143 12.51 3.10 -11.11
CA PRO A 143 12.74 4.31 -10.30
C PRO A 143 11.50 4.83 -9.57
N MET A 144 10.29 4.39 -9.96
CA MET A 144 9.03 4.96 -9.47
C MET A 144 8.94 4.98 -7.94
N ALA A 145 9.30 3.87 -7.28
CA ALA A 145 9.23 3.78 -5.81
C ALA A 145 10.19 4.76 -5.13
N LEU A 146 11.44 4.85 -5.61
CA LEU A 146 12.44 5.75 -5.03
C LEU A 146 12.07 7.22 -5.25
N GLU A 147 11.62 7.57 -6.45
CA GLU A 147 11.14 8.92 -6.76
C GLU A 147 9.94 9.29 -5.90
N THR A 148 9.00 8.37 -5.71
CA THR A 148 7.82 8.56 -4.85
C THR A 148 8.24 8.81 -3.41
N VAL A 149 9.14 8.00 -2.83
CA VAL A 149 9.64 8.18 -1.46
C VAL A 149 10.36 9.52 -1.32
N LYS A 150 11.25 9.88 -2.24
CA LYS A 150 11.98 11.15 -2.22
C LYS A 150 11.02 12.34 -2.31
N THR A 151 10.05 12.31 -3.21
CA THR A 151 9.05 13.38 -3.34
C THR A 151 8.19 13.48 -2.08
N TYR A 152 7.74 12.34 -1.54
CA TYR A 152 6.98 12.29 -0.30
C TYR A 152 7.73 13.00 0.84
N VAL A 153 8.99 12.64 1.09
CA VAL A 153 9.82 13.30 2.12
C VAL A 153 9.96 14.79 1.85
N ASN A 154 10.30 15.18 0.61
CA ASN A 154 10.58 16.57 0.26
C ASN A 154 9.38 17.51 0.38
N VAL A 155 8.15 16.99 0.26
CA VAL A 155 6.93 17.82 0.31
C VAL A 155 6.65 18.34 1.72
N CYS A 156 6.97 17.57 2.76
CA CYS A 156 6.72 17.95 4.15
C CYS A 156 7.75 17.23 5.07
N PRO A 157 9.04 17.59 5.02
CA PRO A 157 10.12 16.85 5.67
C PRO A 157 9.93 16.60 7.17
N GLU A 158 9.19 17.50 7.83
CA GLU A 158 8.90 17.49 9.26
C GLU A 158 7.71 16.60 9.66
N ARG A 159 6.91 16.11 8.70
CA ARG A 159 5.78 15.19 8.95
C ARG A 159 5.75 13.96 8.06
N ASN A 160 6.39 13.97 6.89
CA ASN A 160 6.44 12.85 5.95
C ASN A 160 7.66 11.96 6.26
N ASP A 161 7.51 11.13 7.29
CA ASP A 161 8.59 10.37 7.92
C ASP A 161 8.30 8.86 8.06
N LEU A 162 7.11 8.40 7.64
CA LEU A 162 6.72 7.00 7.70
C LEU A 162 6.39 6.48 6.29
N VAL A 163 7.01 5.37 5.93
CA VAL A 163 6.73 4.61 4.71
C VAL A 163 6.40 3.17 5.09
N VAL A 164 5.30 2.66 4.55
CA VAL A 164 4.92 1.25 4.58
C VAL A 164 5.18 0.71 3.19
N TYR A 165 6.07 -0.25 3.10
CA TYR A 165 6.41 -0.94 1.87
C TYR A 165 5.94 -2.39 1.95
N VAL A 166 5.15 -2.84 0.98
CA VAL A 166 4.69 -4.21 0.87
C VAL A 166 5.25 -4.80 -0.42
N GLY A 167 6.10 -5.80 -0.32
CA GLY A 167 6.79 -6.37 -1.47
C GLY A 167 7.96 -7.25 -1.05
N GLU A 168 8.70 -7.73 -2.02
CA GLU A 168 9.93 -8.48 -1.78
C GLU A 168 11.09 -7.57 -1.32
N GLY A 169 12.09 -8.14 -0.63
CA GLY A 169 13.29 -7.39 -0.23
C GLY A 169 14.23 -7.07 -1.40
N LYS A 170 15.40 -6.50 -1.07
CA LYS A 170 16.45 -6.20 -2.06
C LYS A 170 16.79 -7.44 -2.90
N GLY A 171 16.87 -7.26 -4.23
CA GLY A 171 17.07 -8.33 -5.20
C GLY A 171 15.80 -9.10 -5.60
N GLY A 172 14.64 -8.74 -5.05
CA GLY A 172 13.33 -9.27 -5.43
C GLY A 172 12.70 -8.59 -6.64
N ALA A 173 11.42 -8.87 -6.86
CA ALA A 173 10.65 -8.38 -8.01
C ALA A 173 10.17 -6.92 -7.92
N ASN A 174 10.32 -6.27 -6.75
CA ASN A 174 9.72 -4.96 -6.47
C ASN A 174 10.77 -3.89 -6.17
N GLY A 175 10.58 -2.68 -6.72
CA GLY A 175 11.55 -1.60 -6.58
C GLY A 175 12.88 -1.89 -7.30
N ASN A 176 13.89 -1.07 -7.05
CA ASN A 176 15.23 -1.23 -7.60
C ASN A 176 16.29 -1.16 -6.50
N ASP A 177 17.53 -1.54 -6.81
CA ASP A 177 18.62 -1.52 -5.84
C ASP A 177 18.85 -0.13 -5.24
N GLU A 178 18.66 0.94 -6.03
CA GLU A 178 18.80 2.31 -5.56
C GLU A 178 17.76 2.69 -4.48
N LEU A 179 16.53 2.13 -4.54
CA LEU A 179 15.54 2.29 -3.47
C LEU A 179 16.03 1.69 -2.17
N PHE A 180 16.49 0.44 -2.23
CA PHE A 180 16.94 -0.28 -1.04
C PHE A 180 18.22 0.33 -0.49
N ASP A 181 19.14 0.77 -1.34
CA ASP A 181 20.35 1.47 -0.91
C ASP A 181 20.00 2.82 -0.26
N TYR A 182 18.99 3.52 -0.77
CA TYR A 182 18.48 4.75 -0.13
C TYR A 182 17.94 4.50 1.28
N TRP A 183 17.27 3.38 1.53
CA TRP A 183 16.78 3.04 2.87
C TRP A 183 17.87 2.46 3.78
N LEU A 184 18.70 1.56 3.27
CA LEU A 184 19.60 0.74 4.10
C LEU A 184 20.97 1.40 4.33
N ASN A 185 21.44 2.23 3.39
CA ASN A 185 22.82 2.75 3.42
C ASN A 185 22.90 4.26 3.71
N SER A 186 21.77 4.98 3.69
CA SER A 186 21.77 6.44 3.96
C SER A 186 21.96 6.79 5.43
N GLY A 187 21.63 5.86 6.34
CA GLY A 187 21.48 6.16 7.77
C GLY A 187 20.26 7.03 8.11
N GLU A 188 19.45 7.42 7.12
CA GLU A 188 18.26 8.26 7.32
C GLU A 188 17.00 7.46 7.66
N TRP A 189 17.03 6.13 7.54
CA TRP A 189 15.86 5.27 7.72
C TRP A 189 16.16 4.10 8.65
N ALA A 190 15.17 3.77 9.48
CA ALA A 190 15.16 2.58 10.30
C ALA A 190 13.94 1.72 9.94
N VAL A 191 14.17 0.42 9.75
CA VAL A 191 13.06 -0.56 9.67
C VAL A 191 12.57 -0.82 11.09
N VAL A 192 11.38 -0.32 11.43
CA VAL A 192 10.83 -0.40 12.78
C VAL A 192 9.85 -1.56 12.96
N LYS A 193 9.36 -2.13 11.85
CA LYS A 193 8.46 -3.30 11.90
C LYS A 193 8.58 -4.11 10.61
N ILE A 194 8.50 -5.42 10.75
CA ILE A 194 8.34 -6.38 9.66
C ILE A 194 7.16 -7.28 10.03
N MET A 195 6.25 -7.53 9.10
CA MET A 195 5.12 -8.45 9.27
C MET A 195 4.96 -9.31 8.03
N ASP A 196 4.64 -10.59 8.24
CA ASP A 196 4.33 -11.51 7.16
C ASP A 196 2.98 -11.16 6.54
N VAL A 197 2.95 -11.08 5.21
CA VAL A 197 1.70 -11.00 4.47
C VAL A 197 1.06 -12.38 4.32
N ARG A 198 -0.22 -12.41 3.94
CA ARG A 198 -0.83 -13.65 3.50
C ARG A 198 -0.12 -14.14 2.22
N PRO A 199 0.40 -15.37 2.19
CA PRO A 199 1.13 -15.86 1.03
C PRO A 199 0.21 -16.02 -0.18
N SER A 200 0.76 -15.77 -1.36
CA SER A 200 0.09 -16.05 -2.63
C SER A 200 -0.12 -17.57 -2.82
N PRO A 201 -1.10 -17.99 -3.64
CA PRO A 201 -1.35 -19.40 -3.91
C PRO A 201 -0.08 -20.13 -4.37
N GLY A 202 0.27 -21.20 -3.66
CA GLY A 202 1.49 -21.98 -3.89
C GLY A 202 2.68 -21.58 -3.03
N GLY A 203 2.58 -20.54 -2.20
CA GLY A 203 3.58 -20.19 -1.19
C GLY A 203 4.94 -19.79 -1.75
N LYS A 204 4.98 -19.31 -3.00
CA LYS A 204 6.23 -18.96 -3.70
C LYS A 204 6.63 -17.49 -3.56
N GLY A 205 5.73 -16.65 -3.05
CA GLY A 205 6.00 -15.24 -2.84
C GLY A 205 6.84 -15.00 -1.58
N PHE A 206 7.78 -14.05 -1.67
CA PHE A 206 8.62 -13.63 -0.55
C PHE A 206 8.23 -12.25 -0.01
N GLU A 207 7.01 -11.80 -0.36
CA GLU A 207 6.52 -10.49 0.06
C GLU A 207 6.38 -10.43 1.58
N LYS A 208 6.67 -9.25 2.13
CA LYS A 208 6.38 -8.87 3.52
C LYS A 208 5.92 -7.42 3.56
N MET A 209 5.34 -7.01 4.69
CA MET A 209 5.15 -5.60 5.00
C MET A 209 6.31 -5.11 5.86
N PHE A 210 6.95 -4.03 5.43
CA PHE A 210 8.02 -3.33 6.13
C PHE A 210 7.53 -1.93 6.49
N VAL A 211 7.78 -1.49 7.73
CA VAL A 211 7.56 -0.10 8.13
C VAL A 211 8.90 0.55 8.33
N LEU A 212 9.13 1.60 7.56
CA LEU A 212 10.34 2.41 7.60
C LEU A 212 10.00 3.76 8.23
N LYS A 213 10.74 4.12 9.28
CA LYS A 213 10.68 5.43 9.92
C LYS A 213 11.95 6.20 9.63
N ARG A 214 11.80 7.46 9.25
CA ARG A 214 12.93 8.35 9.05
C ARG A 214 13.58 8.68 10.41
N VAL A 215 14.89 8.50 10.51
CA VAL A 215 15.69 8.84 11.68
C VAL A 215 15.89 10.35 11.68
N ARG A 216 15.43 11.04 12.73
CA ARG A 216 15.68 12.48 12.90
C ARG A 216 16.92 12.65 13.76
N THR A 217 17.87 13.45 13.30
CA THR A 217 19.05 13.86 14.08
C THR A 217 18.58 14.58 15.35
N GLY A 218 18.65 13.90 16.50
CA GLY A 218 18.22 14.41 17.81
C GLY A 218 17.29 13.47 18.60
N GLU A 219 16.74 12.42 17.98
CA GLU A 219 16.05 11.34 18.73
C GLU A 219 17.09 10.29 19.15
N GLU A 220 17.58 10.37 20.40
CA GLU A 220 18.31 9.27 21.02
C GLU A 220 17.39 8.06 21.09
N SER A 221 17.82 6.94 20.50
CA SER A 221 17.16 5.65 20.63
C SER A 221 17.10 5.27 22.11
N VAL A 222 15.89 5.20 22.68
CA VAL A 222 15.63 4.56 23.97
C VAL A 222 15.49 3.07 23.78
#